data_AF-A0A821IPC1-F1
#
_entry.id   AF-A0A821IPC1-F1
#
_cell.length_a   1.000
_cell.length_b   1.000
_cell.length_c   1.000
_cell.angle_alpha   90.00
_cell.angle_beta   90.00
_cell.angle_gamma   90.00
#
_symmetry.space_group_name_H-M   'P 1'
#
loop_
_entity.id
_entity.type
_entity.pdbx_description
1 polymer ?
#
loop_
_entity_poly.entity_id
_entity_poly.type
_entity_poly.pdbx_seq_one_letter_code
_entity_poly.pdbx_strand_id
1 'polypeptide(L)'
;MSQHENSRRLNISRHCIRQTIRKFNELHTVATKPEAGRHSKLTDRRFQKDFKRFEQSQQRIHRSGDVGIWSYLTCHGLGPLVFYDGPLNSDKYIDILDKHLPTALDKFLPQSSHEILLQQDNARPHILIKTRKYFKEKDLNLIPWPANSADLNL
;
A
#
# COMPACT_ATOMS: atom_id res chain seq x y z
N MET A 1 38.12 -16.49 18.26
CA MET A 1 37.23 -17.13 19.25
C MET A 1 36.93 -18.56 18.81
N SER A 2 37.03 -19.53 19.72
CA SER A 2 36.84 -20.96 19.39
C SER A 2 35.35 -21.33 19.32
N GLN A 3 34.97 -22.28 18.45
CA GLN A 3 33.60 -22.82 18.37
C GLN A 3 33.11 -23.36 19.73
N HIS A 4 34.04 -23.88 20.54
CA HIS A 4 33.77 -24.38 21.89
C HIS A 4 33.37 -23.25 22.86
N GLU A 5 34.02 -22.09 22.73
CA GLU A 5 33.78 -20.91 23.55
C GLU A 5 32.42 -20.28 23.20
N ASN A 6 32.08 -20.24 21.90
CA ASN A 6 30.78 -19.76 21.41
C ASN A 6 29.62 -20.68 21.83
N SER A 7 29.84 -22.00 21.82
CA SER A 7 28.85 -22.98 22.25
C SER A 7 28.46 -22.80 23.71
N ARG A 8 29.44 -22.58 24.60
CA ARG A 8 29.20 -22.33 26.02
C ARG A 8 28.54 -20.97 26.28
N ARG A 9 28.96 -19.92 25.58
CA ARG A 9 28.41 -18.57 25.74
C ARG A 9 26.96 -18.45 25.29
N LEU A 10 26.62 -19.09 24.17
CA LEU A 10 25.30 -18.94 23.53
C LEU A 10 24.33 -20.07 23.86
N ASN A 11 24.77 -21.09 24.62
CA ASN A 11 24.00 -22.31 24.89
C ASN A 11 23.46 -23.00 23.62
N ILE A 12 24.25 -22.97 22.54
CA ILE A 12 23.93 -23.60 21.25
C ILE A 12 24.89 -24.77 21.03
N SER A 13 24.38 -25.89 20.50
CA SER A 13 25.20 -27.07 20.26
C SER A 13 26.36 -26.78 19.29
N ARG A 14 27.52 -27.39 19.57
CA ARG A 14 28.69 -27.30 18.67
C ARG A 14 28.37 -27.73 17.24
N HIS A 15 27.47 -28.70 17.07
CA HIS A 15 27.01 -29.14 15.75
C HIS A 15 26.30 -28.02 15.00
N CYS A 16 25.38 -27.29 15.65
CA CYS A 16 24.67 -26.18 15.04
C CYS A 16 25.62 -25.05 14.63
N ILE A 17 26.55 -24.65 15.51
CA ILE A 17 27.56 -23.63 15.20
C ILE A 17 28.40 -24.02 13.98
N ARG A 18 28.85 -25.28 13.90
CA ARG A 18 29.64 -25.78 12.78
C ARG A 18 28.84 -25.75 11.46
N GLN A 19 27.56 -26.14 11.48
CA GLN A 19 26.72 -26.12 10.28
C GLN A 19 26.41 -24.69 9.82
N THR A 20 26.18 -23.76 10.74
CA THR A 20 25.96 -22.35 10.41
C THR A 20 27.20 -21.71 9.79
N ILE A 21 28.39 -21.96 10.35
CA ILE A 21 29.66 -21.48 9.80
C ILE A 21 29.90 -22.07 8.41
N ARG A 22 29.70 -23.38 8.24
CA ARG A 22 29.83 -24.04 6.94
C ARG A 22 28.88 -23.42 5.91
N LYS A 23 27.60 -23.27 6.26
CA LYS A 23 26.59 -22.67 5.38
C LYS A 23 26.94 -21.22 5.02
N PHE A 24 27.46 -20.45 5.96
CA PHE A 24 27.90 -19.07 5.72
C PHE A 24 29.13 -19.02 4.80
N ASN A 25 30.10 -19.90 4.97
CA ASN A 25 31.28 -19.95 4.09
C ASN A 25 30.91 -20.36 2.66
N GLU A 26 29.91 -21.23 2.51
CA GLU A 26 29.44 -21.69 1.19
C GLU A 26 28.52 -20.68 0.49
N LEU A 27 27.66 -19.98 1.24
CA LEU A 27 26.57 -19.17 0.67
C LEU A 27 26.66 -17.68 0.98
N HIS A 28 27.64 -17.25 1.77
CA HIS A 28 27.79 -15.89 2.31
C HIS A 28 26.52 -15.34 2.99
N THR A 29 25.62 -16.23 3.44
CA THR A 29 24.38 -15.85 4.12
C THR A 29 23.96 -16.89 5.15
N VAL A 30 23.47 -16.41 6.29
CA VAL A 30 22.80 -17.23 7.30
C VAL A 30 21.28 -17.27 7.11
N ALA A 31 20.74 -16.43 6.22
CA ALA A 31 19.31 -16.42 5.93
C ALA A 31 18.84 -17.79 5.41
N THR A 32 17.64 -18.19 5.82
CA THR A 32 16.88 -19.20 5.07
C THR A 32 16.59 -18.61 3.69
N LYS A 33 16.99 -19.30 2.62
CA LYS A 33 16.59 -18.91 1.26
C LYS A 33 15.06 -18.80 1.25
N PRO A 34 14.46 -17.76 0.63
CA PRO A 34 13.04 -17.77 0.32
C PRO A 34 12.75 -19.06 -0.45
N GLU A 35 11.72 -19.77 -0.02
CA GLU A 35 11.41 -21.14 -0.41
C GLU A 35 11.58 -21.39 -1.92
N ALA A 36 12.42 -22.36 -2.28
CA ALA A 36 12.40 -22.96 -3.62
C ALA A 36 11.23 -23.95 -3.66
N GLY A 37 10.01 -23.41 -3.75
CA GLY A 37 8.77 -24.15 -3.91
C GLY A 37 7.88 -23.44 -4.92
N ARG A 38 7.07 -24.20 -5.66
CA ARG A 38 6.07 -23.62 -6.57
C ARG A 38 5.12 -22.75 -5.75
N HIS A 39 5.09 -21.44 -6.00
CA HIS A 39 4.10 -20.56 -5.38
C HIS A 39 2.70 -21.17 -5.53
N SER A 40 2.00 -21.37 -4.41
CA SER A 40 0.64 -21.86 -4.47
C SER A 40 -0.16 -20.82 -5.26
N LYS A 41 -0.75 -21.22 -6.40
CA LYS A 41 -1.66 -20.34 -7.12
C LYS A 41 -2.74 -19.90 -6.14
N LEU A 42 -2.87 -18.59 -5.93
CA LEU A 42 -3.99 -18.02 -5.22
C LEU A 42 -5.23 -18.42 -6.01
N THR A 43 -6.07 -19.27 -5.43
CA THR A 43 -7.39 -19.55 -5.98
C THR A 43 -8.32 -18.40 -5.64
N ASP A 44 -9.29 -18.09 -6.50
CA ASP A 44 -10.24 -16.98 -6.27
C ASP A 44 -10.88 -17.03 -4.88
N ARG A 45 -11.18 -18.25 -4.38
CA ARG A 45 -11.70 -18.46 -3.03
C ARG A 45 -10.70 -18.09 -1.92
N ARG A 46 -9.41 -18.37 -2.10
CA ARG A 46 -8.36 -17.96 -1.14
C ARG A 46 -8.14 -16.46 -1.22
N PHE A 47 -8.09 -15.89 -2.42
CA PHE A 47 -7.99 -14.45 -2.61
C PHE A 47 -9.16 -13.71 -1.95
N GLN A 48 -10.42 -14.12 -2.19
CA GLN A 48 -11.59 -13.52 -1.54
C GLN A 48 -11.55 -13.66 -0.02
N LYS A 49 -11.09 -14.80 0.50
CA LYS A 49 -10.98 -15.03 1.95
C LYS A 49 -9.89 -14.16 2.58
N ASP A 50 -8.74 -14.03 1.93
CA ASP A 50 -7.63 -13.25 2.42
C ASP A 50 -7.87 -11.75 2.23
N PHE A 51 -8.56 -11.34 1.17
CA PHE A 51 -9.07 -9.99 0.97
C PHE A 51 -10.11 -9.62 2.04
N LYS A 52 -11.08 -10.49 2.32
CA LYS A 52 -12.06 -10.26 3.39
C LYS A 52 -11.41 -10.19 4.78
N ARG A 53 -10.35 -10.98 5.01
CA ARG A 53 -9.55 -10.91 6.23
C ARG A 53 -8.73 -9.62 6.29
N PHE A 54 -8.20 -9.16 5.16
CA PHE A 54 -7.53 -7.88 5.05
C PHE A 54 -8.50 -6.74 5.36
N GLU A 55 -9.67 -6.68 4.73
CA GLU A 55 -10.70 -5.66 5.04
C GLU A 55 -11.15 -5.71 6.51
N GLN A 56 -11.38 -6.91 7.07
CA GLN A 56 -11.70 -7.06 8.49
C GLN A 56 -10.54 -6.66 9.40
N SER A 57 -9.29 -6.84 8.97
CA SER A 57 -8.10 -6.36 9.69
C SER A 57 -8.00 -4.84 9.62
N GLN A 58 -8.27 -4.21 8.47
CA GLN A 58 -8.36 -2.75 8.32
C GLN A 58 -9.46 -2.17 9.22
N GLN A 59 -10.59 -2.87 9.39
CA GLN A 59 -11.65 -2.49 10.32
C GLN A 59 -11.25 -2.68 11.80
N ARG A 60 -10.33 -3.59 12.12
CA ARG A 60 -9.83 -3.83 13.48
C ARG A 60 -8.64 -2.95 13.88
N ILE A 61 -7.88 -2.45 12.92
CA ILE A 61 -6.73 -1.56 13.13
C ILE A 61 -7.18 -0.19 13.71
N HIS A 62 -8.46 0.17 13.54
CA HIS A 62 -9.16 1.36 14.05
C HIS A 62 -9.24 1.59 15.57
N ARG A 63 -8.29 1.08 16.37
CA ARG A 63 -8.16 1.39 17.80
C ARG A 63 -6.70 1.71 18.13
N SER A 64 -6.47 3.00 18.38
CA SER A 64 -5.21 3.65 18.80
C SER A 64 -4.25 4.04 17.67
N GLY A 65 -4.47 5.22 17.08
CA GLY A 65 -3.43 5.93 16.31
C GLY A 65 -3.23 5.50 14.86
N ASP A 66 -4.32 5.33 14.11
CA ASP A 66 -4.24 5.03 12.69
C ASP A 66 -3.81 6.27 11.89
N VAL A 67 -2.74 6.14 11.11
CA VAL A 67 -2.32 7.12 10.12
C VAL A 67 -2.76 6.62 8.75
N GLY A 68 -3.66 7.36 8.12
CA GLY A 68 -4.03 7.15 6.73
C GLY A 68 -3.04 7.81 5.78
N ILE A 69 -2.95 7.27 4.57
CA ILE A 69 -2.05 7.76 3.52
C ILE A 69 -2.88 7.98 2.26
N TRP A 70 -2.67 9.12 1.61
CA TRP A 70 -3.21 9.45 0.31
C TRP A 70 -2.08 9.82 -0.65
N SER A 71 -2.24 9.49 -1.93
CA SER A 71 -1.35 9.94 -2.99
C SER A 71 -2.10 9.93 -4.32
N TYR A 72 -1.49 10.49 -5.35
CA TYR A 72 -1.96 10.42 -6.72
C TYR A 72 -0.86 9.88 -7.62
N LEU A 73 -1.27 9.20 -8.69
CA LEU A 73 -0.38 8.69 -9.73
C LEU A 73 -0.86 9.23 -11.08
N THR A 74 0.09 9.60 -11.93
CA THR A 74 -0.15 10.01 -13.31
C THR A 74 0.76 9.20 -14.23
N CYS A 75 0.48 9.20 -15.53
CA CYS A 75 1.39 8.62 -16.52
C CYS A 75 2.79 9.29 -16.54
N HIS A 76 2.91 10.51 -16.01
CA HIS A 76 4.16 11.26 -15.92
C HIS A 76 4.90 11.05 -14.59
N GLY A 77 4.30 10.38 -13.61
CA GLY A 77 4.94 10.06 -12.34
C GLY A 77 4.03 10.06 -11.13
N LEU A 78 4.63 9.69 -9.99
CA LEU A 78 4.01 9.58 -8.68
C LEU A 78 4.01 10.93 -7.94
N GLY A 79 2.89 11.25 -7.30
CA GLY A 79 2.73 12.38 -6.39
C GLY A 79 3.35 12.13 -5.00
N PRO A 80 3.37 13.16 -4.13
CA PRO A 80 3.80 12.97 -2.75
C PRO A 80 2.86 12.03 -1.98
N LEU A 81 3.40 11.36 -0.96
CA LEU A 81 2.60 10.67 0.05
C LEU A 81 2.11 11.68 1.08
N VAL A 82 0.81 11.80 1.24
CA VAL A 82 0.12 12.69 2.16
C VAL A 82 -0.41 11.87 3.32
N PHE A 83 0.10 12.12 4.52
CA PHE A 83 -0.35 11.45 5.73
C PHE A 83 -1.48 12.23 6.39
N TYR A 84 -2.50 11.53 6.89
CA TYR A 84 -3.61 12.12 7.63
C TYR A 84 -4.00 11.25 8.83
N ASP A 85 -4.42 11.88 9.91
CA ASP A 85 -4.74 11.15 11.15
C ASP A 85 -6.17 10.60 11.13
N GLY A 86 -6.32 9.35 11.55
CA GLY A 86 -7.60 8.67 11.72
C GLY A 86 -8.34 8.34 10.43
N PRO A 87 -9.63 7.95 10.52
CA PRO A 87 -10.41 7.56 9.34
C PRO A 87 -10.54 8.70 8.34
N LEU A 88 -10.49 8.34 7.07
CA LEU A 88 -10.84 9.24 5.97
C LEU A 88 -12.35 9.47 5.96
N ASN A 89 -12.76 10.71 6.17
CA ASN A 89 -14.11 11.18 5.91
C ASN A 89 -14.08 12.14 4.71
N SER A 90 -15.24 12.54 4.18
CA SER A 90 -15.20 13.39 2.99
C SER A 90 -14.64 14.79 3.23
N ASP A 91 -14.71 15.33 4.46
CA ASP A 91 -14.16 16.68 4.70
C ASP A 91 -12.64 16.65 4.60
N LYS A 92 -12.01 15.64 5.22
CA LYS A 92 -10.58 15.37 5.06
C LYS A 92 -10.21 15.07 3.62
N TYR A 93 -11.04 14.30 2.92
CA TYR A 93 -10.79 13.97 1.53
C TYR A 93 -10.81 15.22 0.64
N ILE A 94 -11.82 16.09 0.80
CA ILE A 94 -11.92 17.37 0.08
C ILE A 94 -10.73 18.27 0.42
N ASP A 95 -10.34 18.37 1.70
CA ASP A 95 -9.19 19.15 2.15
C ASP A 95 -7.86 18.66 1.53
N ILE A 96 -7.68 17.33 1.44
CA ILE A 96 -6.53 16.73 0.76
C ILE A 96 -6.53 17.09 -0.73
N LEU A 97 -7.68 16.98 -1.41
CA LEU A 97 -7.80 17.35 -2.83
C LEU A 97 -7.48 18.83 -3.04
N ASP A 98 -8.08 19.74 -2.26
CA ASP A 98 -7.85 21.17 -2.40
C ASP A 98 -6.38 21.57 -2.22
N LYS A 99 -5.68 20.90 -1.30
CA LYS A 99 -4.27 21.17 -1.02
C LYS A 99 -3.31 20.62 -2.06
N HIS A 100 -3.57 19.40 -2.56
CA HIS A 100 -2.56 18.64 -3.30
C HIS A 100 -2.87 18.48 -4.78
N LEU A 101 -4.15 18.54 -5.18
CA LEU A 101 -4.53 18.39 -6.58
C LEU A 101 -4.02 19.53 -7.47
N PRO A 102 -4.11 20.83 -7.11
CA PRO A 102 -3.59 21.91 -7.95
C PRO A 102 -2.10 21.73 -8.27
N THR A 103 -1.31 21.35 -7.26
CA THR A 103 0.12 21.06 -7.45
C THR A 103 0.35 19.87 -8.40
N ALA A 104 -0.53 18.86 -8.37
CA ALA A 104 -0.48 17.74 -9.31
C ALA A 104 -0.71 18.21 -10.76
N LEU A 105 -1.74 19.04 -10.95
CA LEU A 105 -2.12 19.56 -12.26
C LEU A 105 -1.01 20.46 -12.83
N ASP A 106 -0.51 21.40 -12.04
CA ASP A 106 0.57 22.30 -12.47
C ASP A 106 1.85 21.55 -12.83
N LYS A 107 2.19 20.50 -12.07
CA LYS A 107 3.43 19.74 -12.26
C LYS A 107 3.38 18.79 -13.45
N PHE A 108 2.25 18.12 -13.68
CA PHE A 108 2.18 16.98 -14.59
C PHE A 108 1.29 17.22 -15.81
N LEU A 109 0.47 18.27 -15.82
CA LEU A 109 -0.50 18.57 -16.87
C LEU A 109 -0.49 20.06 -17.24
N PRO A 110 0.62 20.58 -17.82
CA PRO A 110 0.71 22.00 -18.18
C PRO A 110 -0.22 22.32 -19.35
N GLN A 111 -1.45 22.79 -19.06
CA GLN A 111 -2.45 23.55 -19.86
C GLN A 111 -2.73 23.17 -21.34
N SER A 112 -1.99 22.27 -21.98
CA SER A 112 -2.15 21.88 -23.38
C SER A 112 -3.06 20.67 -23.50
N SER A 113 -4.35 20.98 -23.61
CA SER A 113 -5.34 20.30 -24.47
C SER A 113 -5.85 18.90 -24.14
N HIS A 114 -5.59 18.34 -22.95
CA HIS A 114 -6.23 17.09 -22.54
C HIS A 114 -7.18 17.32 -21.37
N GLU A 115 -8.41 16.85 -21.52
CA GLU A 115 -9.39 16.78 -20.46
C GLU A 115 -8.82 15.97 -19.29
N ILE A 116 -8.78 16.58 -18.10
CA ILE A 116 -8.21 15.95 -16.92
C ILE A 116 -9.27 15.03 -16.32
N LEU A 117 -9.03 13.72 -16.43
CA LEU A 117 -9.91 12.70 -15.89
C LEU A 117 -9.34 12.14 -14.59
N LEU A 118 -10.08 12.32 -13.50
CA LEU A 118 -9.77 11.79 -12.18
C LEU A 118 -10.34 10.38 -12.03
N GLN A 119 -9.47 9.46 -11.64
CA GLN A 119 -9.86 8.10 -11.27
C GLN A 119 -9.85 7.95 -9.74
N GLN A 120 -10.96 7.47 -9.19
CA GLN A 120 -11.09 7.11 -7.77
C GLN A 120 -12.06 5.94 -7.65
N ASP A 121 -11.93 5.16 -6.58
CA ASP A 121 -12.91 4.13 -6.26
C ASP A 121 -14.22 4.73 -5.72
N ASN A 122 -15.25 3.90 -5.59
CA ASN A 122 -16.54 4.31 -5.05
C ASN A 122 -16.59 4.25 -3.50
N ALA A 123 -15.48 4.49 -2.81
CA ALA A 123 -15.47 4.53 -1.35
C ALA A 123 -16.47 5.59 -0.83
N ARG A 124 -17.08 5.33 0.33
CA ARG A 124 -18.10 6.21 0.92
C ARG A 124 -17.68 7.69 0.96
N PRO A 125 -16.45 8.05 1.38
CA PRO A 125 -16.01 9.45 1.38
C PRO A 125 -16.00 10.10 0.00
N HIS A 126 -15.76 9.33 -1.08
CA HIS A 126 -15.60 9.81 -2.44
C HIS A 126 -16.96 10.06 -3.14
N ILE A 127 -17.98 9.26 -2.79
CA ILE A 127 -19.30 9.31 -3.44
C ILE A 127 -20.35 10.14 -2.71
N LEU A 128 -20.04 10.61 -1.49
CA LEU A 128 -20.95 11.43 -0.69
C LEU A 128 -21.33 12.73 -1.42
N ILE A 129 -22.54 13.25 -1.13
CA ILE A 129 -23.12 14.43 -1.80
C ILE A 129 -22.16 15.63 -1.76
N LYS A 130 -21.52 15.87 -0.60
CA LYS A 130 -20.56 16.96 -0.44
C LYS A 130 -19.35 16.83 -1.38
N THR A 131 -18.80 15.64 -1.53
CA THR A 131 -17.66 15.39 -2.43
C THR A 131 -18.06 15.53 -3.89
N ARG A 132 -19.24 15.04 -4.27
CA ARG A 132 -19.78 15.25 -5.62
C ARG A 132 -20.01 16.72 -5.92
N LYS A 133 -20.50 17.49 -4.94
CA LYS A 133 -20.67 18.94 -5.07
C LYS A 133 -19.31 19.62 -5.30
N TYR A 134 -18.30 19.23 -4.52
CA TYR A 134 -16.93 19.71 -4.69
C TYR A 134 -16.39 19.49 -6.11
N PHE A 135 -16.49 18.27 -6.65
CA PHE A 135 -16.03 17.98 -8.02
C PHE A 135 -16.75 18.83 -9.07
N LYS A 136 -18.07 19.03 -8.89
CA LYS A 136 -18.86 19.87 -9.79
C LYS A 136 -18.47 21.36 -9.70
N GLU A 137 -18.18 21.87 -8.51
CA GLU A 137 -17.75 23.26 -8.29
C GLU A 137 -16.34 23.53 -8.84
N LYS A 138 -15.47 22.52 -8.84
CA LYS A 138 -14.09 22.61 -9.34
C LYS A 138 -13.93 22.23 -10.81
N ASP A 139 -15.03 21.92 -11.50
CA ASP A 139 -15.05 21.46 -12.90
C ASP A 139 -14.11 20.26 -13.14
N LEU A 140 -14.15 19.30 -12.21
CA LEU A 140 -13.31 18.11 -12.23
C LEU A 140 -14.09 16.91 -12.77
N ASN A 141 -13.60 16.32 -13.86
CA ASN A 141 -14.23 15.18 -14.50
C ASN A 141 -13.76 13.86 -13.86
N LEU A 142 -14.72 13.02 -13.47
CA LEU A 142 -14.47 11.71 -12.87
C LEU A 142 -14.72 10.59 -13.90
N ILE A 143 -13.82 9.61 -13.95
CA ILE A 143 -14.04 8.38 -14.71
C ILE A 143 -15.14 7.56 -13.99
N PRO A 144 -16.18 7.11 -14.71
CA PRO A 144 -17.15 6.16 -14.14
C PRO A 144 -16.44 4.90 -13.67
N TRP A 145 -16.49 4.62 -12.37
CA TRP A 145 -15.84 3.46 -11.77
C TRP A 145 -16.84 2.35 -11.43
N PRO A 146 -16.68 1.10 -11.92
CA PRO A 146 -17.56 0.00 -11.55
C PRO A 146 -17.34 -0.45 -10.10
N ALA A 147 -18.37 -0.94 -9.43
CA ALA A 147 -18.22 -1.51 -8.09
C ALA A 147 -17.36 -2.79 -8.11
N ASN A 148 -16.55 -3.00 -7.06
CA ASN A 148 -15.68 -4.18 -6.90
C ASN A 148 -14.64 -4.39 -8.01
N SER A 149 -14.21 -3.33 -8.69
CA SER A 149 -13.24 -3.39 -9.79
C SER A 149 -11.81 -3.04 -9.36
N ALA A 150 -11.33 -3.74 -8.32
CA ALA A 150 -9.97 -3.53 -7.82
C ALA A 150 -8.89 -3.86 -8.86
N ASP A 151 -9.22 -4.72 -9.83
CA ASP A 151 -8.39 -5.14 -10.96
C ASP A 151 -8.18 -4.04 -12.03
N LEU A 152 -9.02 -3.01 -12.04
CA LEU A 152 -8.94 -1.92 -13.02
C LEU A 152 -8.07 -0.76 -12.57
N ASN A 153 -7.63 -0.75 -11.30
CA ASN A 153 -6.82 0.35 -10.79
C ASN A 153 -5.36 0.23 -11.28
N LEU A 154 -4.88 1.28 -11.97
CA LEU A 154 -3.50 1.39 -12.46
C LEU A 154 -2.61 2.09 -11.44
#